data_AF-A0A935GN03-F1
#
_entry.id   AF-A0A935GN03-F1
#
_cell.length_a   1.000
_cell.length_b   1.000
_cell.length_c   1.000
_cell.angle_alpha   90.00
_cell.angle_beta   90.00
_cell.angle_gamma   90.00
#
_symmetry.space_group_name_H-M   'P 1'
#
loop_
_entity.id
_entity.type
_entity.pdbx_description
1 polymer ?
#
loop_
_entity_poly.entity_id
_entity_poly.type
_entity_poly.pdbx_seq_one_letter_code
_entity_poly.pdbx_strand_id
1 'polypeptide(L)'
;MAAPEANAAVVKPPADPHALVEQSRALLAQAETDILRARARRALWSKAWESLVGARASFARGDHAGSIRLAGRASELARLGLEQLAYPAVQQNATRSPP
;
A
#
# COMPACT_ATOMS: atom_id res chain seq x y z
N MET A 1 13.80 -27.48 -36.65
CA MET A 1 12.45 -27.56 -36.06
C MET A 1 12.56 -27.09 -34.62
N ALA A 2 11.92 -25.97 -34.29
CA ALA A 2 11.89 -25.39 -32.96
C ALA A 2 10.48 -25.56 -32.37
N ALA A 3 10.39 -26.06 -31.13
CA ALA A 3 9.31 -25.88 -30.15
C ALA A 3 9.50 -26.85 -28.96
N PRO A 4 9.01 -26.53 -27.75
CA PRO A 4 9.15 -25.26 -27.03
C PRO A 4 9.75 -25.47 -25.63
N GLU A 5 10.47 -24.46 -25.13
CA GLU A 5 10.90 -24.39 -23.73
C GLU A 5 9.66 -24.39 -22.84
N ALA A 6 9.50 -25.48 -22.09
CA ALA A 6 8.54 -25.57 -21.01
C ALA A 6 8.89 -24.50 -19.98
N ASN A 7 8.08 -23.45 -19.96
CA ASN A 7 8.07 -22.40 -18.97
C ASN A 7 7.90 -23.05 -17.59
N ALA A 8 9.02 -23.36 -16.94
CA ALA A 8 9.06 -23.92 -15.61
C ALA A 8 8.47 -22.87 -14.67
N ALA A 9 7.18 -23.00 -14.41
CA ALA A 9 6.49 -22.27 -13.38
C ALA A 9 7.33 -22.41 -12.10
N VAL A 10 7.97 -21.31 -11.70
CA VAL A 10 8.68 -21.23 -10.43
C VAL A 10 7.64 -21.40 -9.34
N VAL A 11 7.46 -22.63 -8.90
CA VAL A 11 6.66 -22.96 -7.72
C VAL A 11 7.42 -22.37 -6.55
N LYS A 12 7.05 -21.15 -6.14
CA LYS A 12 7.55 -20.57 -4.89
C LYS A 12 7.18 -21.57 -3.78
N PRO A 13 8.14 -21.98 -2.93
CA PRO A 13 7.84 -22.87 -1.82
C PRO A 13 6.70 -22.26 -0.98
N PRO A 14 5.82 -23.09 -0.39
CA PRO A 14 4.80 -22.59 0.51
C PRO A 14 5.48 -21.76 1.60
N ALA A 15 5.05 -20.51 1.74
CA ALA A 15 5.62 -19.59 2.71
C ALA A 15 5.45 -20.18 4.12
N ASP A 16 6.54 -20.20 4.87
CA ASP A 16 6.53 -20.65 6.26
C ASP A 16 5.48 -19.85 7.06
N PRO A 17 4.53 -20.52 7.75
CA PRO A 17 3.45 -19.83 8.46
C PRO A 17 3.96 -18.85 9.51
N HIS A 18 5.06 -19.17 10.20
CA HIS A 18 5.67 -18.28 11.18
C HIS A 18 6.30 -17.06 10.50
N ALA A 19 6.96 -17.26 9.35
CA ALA A 19 7.45 -16.15 8.54
C ALA A 19 6.34 -15.21 8.07
N LEU A 20 5.15 -15.73 7.72
CA LEU A 20 4.00 -14.89 7.36
C LEU A 20 3.47 -14.06 8.54
N VAL A 21 3.45 -14.62 9.74
CA VAL A 21 3.04 -13.90 10.96
C VAL A 21 3.98 -12.71 11.21
N GLU A 22 5.29 -12.97 11.22
CA GLU A 22 6.30 -11.93 11.47
C GLU A 22 6.31 -10.87 10.38
N GLN A 23 6.23 -11.28 9.12
CA GLN A 23 6.11 -10.35 7.99
C GLN A 23 4.86 -9.48 8.12
N SER A 24 3.72 -10.07 8.48
CA SER A 24 2.49 -9.31 8.67
C SER A 24 2.62 -8.31 9.81
N ARG A 25 3.25 -8.68 10.92
CA ARG A 25 3.47 -7.78 12.06
C ARG A 25 4.36 -6.61 11.67
N ALA A 26 5.45 -6.87 10.96
CA ALA A 26 6.37 -5.84 10.46
C ALA A 26 5.65 -4.85 9.52
N LEU A 27 4.84 -5.35 8.59
CA LEU A 27 4.11 -4.49 7.65
C LEU A 27 3.01 -3.67 8.32
N LEU A 28 2.34 -4.19 9.35
CA LEU A 28 1.39 -3.42 10.16
C LEU A 28 2.07 -2.22 10.84
N ALA A 29 3.21 -2.46 11.50
CA ALA A 29 3.98 -1.40 12.16
C ALA A 29 4.50 -0.35 11.15
N GLN A 30 4.92 -0.79 9.96
CA GLN A 30 5.33 0.11 8.89
C GLN A 30 4.17 0.97 8.37
N ALA A 31 3.01 0.36 8.12
CA ALA A 31 1.82 1.08 7.64
C ALA A 31 1.34 2.12 8.66
N GLU A 32 1.37 1.80 9.96
CA GLU A 32 1.08 2.74 11.04
C GLU A 32 2.02 3.95 11.01
N THR A 33 3.33 3.70 10.88
CA THR A 33 4.34 4.76 10.80
C THR A 33 4.13 5.66 9.59
N ASP A 34 3.85 5.09 8.41
CA ASP A 34 3.62 5.86 7.19
C ASP A 34 2.34 6.71 7.28
N ILE A 35 1.27 6.19 7.87
CA ILE A 35 0.02 6.94 8.11
C ILE A 35 0.25 8.10 9.10
N LEU A 36 1.00 7.86 10.19
CA LEU A 36 1.37 8.92 11.12
C LEU A 36 2.16 10.04 10.43
N ARG A 37 3.11 9.68 9.55
CA ARG A 37 3.86 10.64 8.75
C ARG A 37 2.97 11.43 7.79
N ALA A 38 2.08 10.75 7.07
CA ALA A 38 1.12 11.39 6.15
C ALA A 38 0.21 12.36 6.91
N ARG A 39 -0.33 11.95 8.06
CA ARG A 39 -1.17 12.79 8.92
C ARG A 39 -0.41 14.01 9.45
N ALA A 40 0.82 13.84 9.93
CA ALA A 40 1.64 14.94 10.43
C ALA A 40 1.92 16.00 9.35
N ARG A 41 2.04 15.58 8.08
CA ARG A 41 2.22 16.48 6.93
C ARG A 41 0.92 16.97 6.31
N ARG A 42 -0.24 16.68 6.92
CA ARG A 42 -1.58 17.03 6.41
C ARG A 42 -1.83 16.52 4.98
N ALA A 43 -1.20 15.40 4.61
CA ALA A 43 -1.43 14.70 3.34
C ALA A 43 -2.80 14.00 3.31
N LEU A 44 -3.15 13.38 2.18
CA LEU A 44 -4.28 12.44 2.14
C LEU A 44 -3.91 11.14 2.87
N TRP A 45 -4.72 10.71 3.83
CA TRP A 45 -4.44 9.50 4.62
C TRP A 45 -5.68 8.67 5.01
N SER A 46 -6.91 9.17 4.82
CA SER A 46 -8.12 8.48 5.29
C SER A 46 -8.30 7.08 4.67
N LYS A 47 -8.02 6.91 3.37
CA LYS A 47 -8.07 5.59 2.71
C LYS A 47 -6.95 4.64 3.12
N ALA A 48 -5.78 5.19 3.46
CA ALA A 48 -4.70 4.41 4.06
C ALA A 48 -5.14 3.86 5.43
N TRP A 49 -5.78 4.69 6.24
CA TRP A 49 -6.34 4.29 7.54
C TRP A 49 -7.40 3.19 7.43
N GLU A 50 -8.38 3.33 6.51
CA GLU A 50 -9.37 2.28 6.26
C GLU A 50 -8.71 0.93 5.90
N SER A 51 -7.66 0.96 5.06
CA SER A 51 -6.91 -0.24 4.68
C SER A 51 -6.14 -0.84 5.88
N LEU A 52 -5.55 -0.01 6.74
CA LEU A 52 -4.87 -0.47 7.95
C LEU A 52 -5.83 -1.13 8.94
N VAL A 53 -7.04 -0.58 9.12
CA VAL A 53 -8.08 -1.21 9.96
C VAL A 53 -8.44 -2.59 9.41
N GLY A 54 -8.61 -2.71 8.10
CA GLY A 54 -8.81 -4.00 7.43
C GLY A 54 -7.65 -4.97 7.65
N ALA A 55 -6.41 -4.49 7.55
CA ALA A 55 -5.20 -5.30 7.76
C ALA A 55 -5.17 -5.88 9.18
N ARG A 56 -5.40 -5.03 10.20
CA ARG A 56 -5.47 -5.46 11.61
C ARG A 56 -6.58 -6.48 11.85
N ALA A 57 -7.74 -6.29 11.21
CA ALA A 57 -8.84 -7.26 11.30
C ALA A 57 -8.50 -8.61 10.65
N SER A 58 -7.81 -8.63 9.50
CA SER A 58 -7.30 -9.87 8.91
C SER A 58 -6.25 -10.54 9.80
N PHE A 59 -5.31 -9.78 10.37
CA PHE A 59 -4.31 -10.32 11.30
C PHE A 59 -4.95 -10.99 12.52
N ALA A 60 -5.93 -10.33 13.14
CA ALA A 60 -6.65 -10.86 14.30
C ALA A 60 -7.43 -12.15 13.99
N ARG A 61 -7.82 -12.37 12.73
CA ARG A 61 -8.52 -13.58 12.26
C ARG A 61 -7.57 -14.70 11.81
N GLY A 62 -6.25 -14.51 11.91
CA GLY A 62 -5.25 -15.45 11.40
C GLY A 62 -5.04 -15.39 9.87
N ASP A 63 -5.69 -14.45 9.19
CA ASP A 63 -5.49 -14.19 7.76
C ASP A 63 -4.26 -13.30 7.55
N HIS A 64 -3.07 -13.88 7.77
CA HIS A 64 -1.81 -13.14 7.66
C HIS A 64 -1.52 -12.71 6.22
N ALA A 65 -1.92 -13.49 5.22
CA ALA A 65 -1.79 -13.11 3.81
C ALA A 65 -2.68 -11.91 3.44
N GLY A 66 -3.94 -11.87 3.89
CA GLY A 66 -4.81 -10.71 3.71
C GLY A 66 -4.31 -9.49 4.47
N SER A 67 -3.79 -9.69 5.69
CA SER A 67 -3.16 -8.63 6.47
C SER A 67 -1.95 -8.01 5.76
N ILE A 68 -1.04 -8.84 5.22
CA ILE A 68 0.13 -8.38 4.45
C ILE A 68 -0.30 -7.52 3.26
N ARG A 69 -1.29 -7.97 2.47
CA ARG A 69 -1.79 -7.23 1.31
C ARG A 69 -2.40 -5.87 1.71
N LEU A 70 -3.24 -5.86 2.74
CA LEU A 70 -3.92 -4.65 3.19
C LEU A 70 -2.97 -3.66 3.86
N ALA A 71 -1.99 -4.15 4.63
CA ALA A 71 -0.95 -3.33 5.23
C ALA A 71 -0.04 -2.70 4.15
N GLY A 72 0.33 -3.47 3.12
CA GLY A 72 1.04 -2.95 1.95
C GLY A 72 0.27 -1.83 1.26
N ARG A 73 -1.03 -2.06 0.98
CA ARG A 73 -1.92 -1.03 0.39
C ARG A 73 -2.05 0.21 1.27
N ALA A 74 -2.12 0.04 2.59
CA ALA A 74 -2.16 1.16 3.53
C ALA A 74 -0.89 2.02 3.45
N SER A 75 0.28 1.40 3.47
CA SER A 75 1.57 2.10 3.33
C SER A 75 1.68 2.82 1.97
N GLU A 76 1.30 2.14 0.88
CA GLU A 76 1.29 2.73 -0.47
C GLU A 76 0.40 3.98 -0.54
N LEU A 77 -0.85 3.90 -0.07
CA LEU A 77 -1.77 5.04 -0.06
C LEU A 77 -1.24 6.21 0.78
N ALA A 78 -0.59 5.94 1.91
CA ALA A 78 0.02 6.97 2.74
C ALA A 78 1.20 7.66 2.02
N ARG A 79 2.02 6.90 1.28
CA ARG A 79 3.13 7.44 0.47
C ARG A 79 2.61 8.26 -0.70
N LEU A 80 1.61 7.78 -1.43
CA LEU A 80 0.97 8.53 -2.51
C LEU A 80 0.38 9.86 -2.01
N GLY A 81 -0.27 9.86 -0.84
CA GLY A 81 -0.76 11.08 -0.23
C GLY A 81 0.37 12.09 0.09
N LEU A 82 1.54 11.61 0.50
CA LEU A 82 2.72 12.44 0.73
C LEU A 82 3.31 12.98 -0.58
N GLU A 83 3.40 12.14 -1.61
CA GLU A 83 3.89 12.51 -2.94
C GLU A 83 3.01 13.57 -3.60
N GLN A 84 1.70 13.53 -3.35
CA GLN A 84 0.77 14.55 -3.84
C GLN A 84 1.09 15.97 -3.35
N LEU A 85 1.67 16.10 -2.15
CA LEU A 85 2.09 17.41 -1.63
C LEU A 85 3.26 18.00 -2.43
N ALA A 86 3.99 17.18 -3.19
CA ALA A 86 5.10 17.62 -4.02
C ALA A 86 4.67 18.01 -5.44
N TYR A 87 3.42 17.75 -5.85
CA TYR A 87 2.96 18.15 -7.18
C TYR A 87 2.79 19.67 -7.27
N PRO A 88 3.28 20.30 -8.36
CA PRO A 88 3.06 21.72 -8.58
C PRO A 88 1.56 21.99 -8.71
N ALA A 89 1.08 23.06 -8.06
CA ALA A 89 -0.29 23.51 -8.27
C ALA A 89 -0.49 23.82 -9.75
N VAL A 90 -1.47 23.17 -10.38
CA VAL A 90 -1.88 23.49 -11.74
C VAL A 90 -2.39 24.94 -11.71
N GLN A 91 -1.64 25.87 -12.29
CA GLN A 91 -2.13 27.20 -12.56
C GLN A 91 -3.22 27.08 -13.62
N GLN A 92 -4.47 27.15 -13.20
CA GLN A 92 -5.59 27.38 -14.10
C GLN A 92 -5.37 28.77 -14.70
N ASN A 93 -4.78 28.83 -15.89
CA ASN A 93 -4.61 30.08 -16.62
C ASN A 93 -6.00 30.68 -16.87
N ALA A 94 -6.30 31.78 -16.18
CA ALA A 94 -7.52 32.53 -16.30
C ALA A 94 -7.58 33.27 -17.65
N THR A 95 -7.59 32.54 -18.76
CA THR A 95 -8.05 33.06 -20.06
C THR A 95 -9.56 32.92 -20.12
N ARG A 96 -10.26 33.73 -19.33
CA ARG A 96 -11.66 34.07 -19.57
C ARG A 96 -11.73 35.58 -19.73
N SER A 97 -11.47 36.05 -20.95
CA SER A 97 -11.88 37.42 -21.33
C SER A 97 -13.40 37.45 -21.37
N PRO A 98 -14.06 38.38 -20.65
CA PRO A 98 -15.50 38.60 -20.84
C PRO A 98 -15.76 39.33 -22.17
N PRO A 99 -16.91 39.08 -22.83
CA PRO A 99 -17.39 39.89 -23.93
C PRO A 99 -17.85 41.28 -23.47
#